data_AF-A0A449HCV2-F1
#
_entry.id   AF-A0A449HCV2-F1
#
_cell.length_a   1.000
_cell.length_b   1.000
_cell.length_c   1.000
_cell.angle_alpha   90.00
_cell.angle_beta   90.00
_cell.angle_gamma   90.00
#
_symmetry.space_group_name_H-M   'P 1'
#
loop_
_entity.id
_entity.type
_entity.pdbx_description
1 polymer ?
#
loop_
_entity_poly.entity_id
_entity_poly.type
_entity_poly.pdbx_seq_one_letter_code
_entity_poly.pdbx_strand_id
1 'polypeptide(L)'
;MAPTFRAAVVRTPGGPDAIELIELPVSAPGSGEVRVAVAAATVNPVDLSTVGGLFHQLGLIHQPDHVGIGWDFAGTVAAGGAGVDLPVGTRVAGVLTGFDRDLGAYAEQLVVPAAAVAPVPDALDLPTAATVGINGLAASQLAELLGDGPGRLLITGAAGTVGAYLVPLARDRAWQVTGLARAEDEPFLRDLGAEFTTAPAPGFDAVADAAALGGPALALIRDGGTYLGVRPGMAPAAERDITVDVVETRPDTARLAELLDAAARGVLPTRVHAVVPLSEAAAAHRAVAKGGVRGKYVLAP
;
A
#
# COMPACT_ATOMS: atom_id res chain seq x y z
N MET A 1 -32.44 -10.10 -16.33
CA MET A 1 -31.61 -8.89 -16.12
C MET A 1 -30.16 -9.30 -16.25
N ALA A 2 -29.30 -8.45 -16.80
CA ALA A 2 -27.85 -8.72 -16.79
C ALA A 2 -27.36 -8.75 -15.33
N PRO A 3 -26.38 -9.61 -14.98
CA PRO A 3 -25.82 -9.61 -13.63
C PRO A 3 -25.15 -8.26 -13.33
N THR A 4 -25.33 -7.78 -12.11
CA THR A 4 -24.74 -6.53 -11.60
C THR A 4 -23.78 -6.82 -10.44
N PHE A 5 -22.94 -5.84 -10.12
CA PHE A 5 -22.04 -5.84 -8.97
C PHE A 5 -21.94 -4.45 -8.36
N ARG A 6 -21.53 -4.34 -7.09
CA ARG A 6 -21.35 -3.08 -6.37
C ARG A 6 -19.90 -2.58 -6.42
N ALA A 7 -19.75 -1.27 -6.50
CA ALA A 7 -18.46 -0.59 -6.35
C ALA A 7 -18.61 0.70 -5.53
N ALA A 8 -17.57 1.06 -4.79
CA ALA A 8 -17.49 2.33 -4.08
C ALA A 8 -16.79 3.39 -4.95
N VAL A 9 -17.40 4.55 -5.05
CA VAL A 9 -16.95 5.68 -5.87
C VAL A 9 -17.09 7.00 -5.12
N VAL A 10 -16.51 8.07 -5.66
CA VAL A 10 -16.68 9.44 -5.18
C VAL A 10 -17.11 10.32 -6.35
N ARG A 11 -18.25 11.01 -6.24
CA ARG A 11 -18.71 11.98 -7.25
C ARG A 11 -18.13 13.36 -7.04
N THR A 12 -18.19 13.82 -5.79
CA THR A 12 -17.63 15.10 -5.37
C THR A 12 -16.80 14.84 -4.12
N PRO A 13 -15.48 15.06 -4.16
CA PRO A 13 -14.64 14.78 -3.00
C PRO A 13 -15.01 15.68 -1.82
N GLY A 14 -15.02 15.09 -0.62
CA GLY A 14 -15.44 15.77 0.61
C GLY A 14 -15.06 15.01 1.88
N GLY A 15 -14.17 14.03 1.78
CA GLY A 15 -13.87 13.12 2.88
C GLY A 15 -14.80 11.90 2.91
N PRO A 16 -14.74 11.08 3.97
CA PRO A 16 -15.32 9.73 3.97
C PRO A 16 -16.81 9.64 3.67
N ASP A 17 -17.59 10.68 3.97
CA ASP A 17 -19.03 10.76 3.68
C ASP A 17 -19.35 10.90 2.19
N ALA A 18 -18.36 11.22 1.35
CA ALA A 18 -18.50 11.29 -0.10
C ALA A 18 -18.40 9.93 -0.80
N ILE A 19 -18.16 8.85 -0.05
CA ILE A 19 -18.07 7.50 -0.60
C ILE A 19 -19.48 6.95 -0.84
N GLU A 20 -19.80 6.68 -2.09
CA GLU A 20 -21.09 6.14 -2.53
C GLU A 20 -20.92 4.73 -3.08
N LEU A 21 -21.85 3.82 -2.77
CA LEU A 21 -21.95 2.55 -3.49
C LEU A 21 -22.84 2.72 -4.72
N ILE A 22 -22.35 2.29 -5.86
CA ILE A 22 -23.10 2.22 -7.11
C ILE A 22 -23.21 0.76 -7.57
N GLU A 23 -24.30 0.45 -8.28
CA GLU A 23 -24.47 -0.82 -8.98
C GLU A 23 -24.10 -0.67 -10.45
N LEU A 24 -23.33 -1.63 -10.96
CA LEU A 24 -22.80 -1.64 -12.32
C LEU A 24 -23.07 -2.98 -12.98
N PRO A 25 -23.31 -3.03 -14.30
CA PRO A 25 -23.40 -4.29 -15.01
C PRO A 25 -22.04 -5.00 -15.03
N VAL A 26 -22.04 -6.33 -14.93
CA VAL A 26 -20.81 -7.12 -15.10
C VAL A 26 -20.33 -7.04 -16.56
N SER A 27 -19.12 -6.52 -16.75
CA SER A 27 -18.46 -6.45 -18.07
C SER A 27 -17.63 -7.71 -18.35
N ALA A 28 -17.55 -8.11 -19.63
CA ALA A 28 -16.61 -9.13 -20.07
C ALA A 28 -15.20 -8.50 -20.22
N PRO A 29 -14.12 -9.23 -19.86
CA PRO A 29 -12.77 -8.75 -20.12
C PRO A 29 -12.47 -8.71 -21.63
N GLY A 30 -11.75 -7.67 -22.06
CA GLY A 30 -11.22 -7.55 -23.41
C GLY A 30 -9.97 -8.39 -23.66
N SER A 31 -9.37 -8.25 -24.85
CA SER A 31 -8.13 -8.95 -25.19
C SER A 31 -7.00 -8.59 -24.22
N GLY A 32 -6.30 -9.59 -23.67
CA GLY A 32 -5.24 -9.39 -22.70
C GLY A 32 -5.70 -9.04 -21.27
N GLU A 33 -7.01 -9.00 -21.02
CA GLU A 33 -7.57 -8.64 -19.72
C GLU A 33 -8.17 -9.85 -18.99
N VAL A 34 -8.23 -9.74 -17.67
CA VAL A 34 -8.98 -10.64 -16.79
C VAL A 34 -10.03 -9.87 -16.04
N ARG A 35 -11.16 -10.51 -15.77
CA ARG A 35 -12.08 -10.09 -14.74
C ARG A 35 -11.77 -10.84 -13.46
N VAL A 36 -11.52 -10.11 -12.39
CA VAL A 36 -11.26 -10.63 -11.05
C VAL A 36 -12.50 -10.41 -10.20
N ALA A 37 -13.00 -11.49 -9.59
CA ALA A 37 -13.93 -11.40 -8.46
C ALA A 37 -13.10 -11.03 -7.22
N VAL A 38 -13.22 -9.78 -6.79
CA VAL A 38 -12.45 -9.24 -5.67
C VAL A 38 -12.96 -9.91 -4.39
N ALA A 39 -12.03 -10.32 -3.53
CA ALA A 39 -12.33 -10.87 -2.21
C ALA A 39 -11.90 -9.91 -1.09
N ALA A 40 -10.91 -9.08 -1.37
CA ALA A 40 -10.35 -8.14 -0.41
C ALA A 40 -9.75 -6.94 -1.14
N ALA A 41 -10.02 -5.74 -0.64
CA ALA A 41 -9.28 -4.53 -0.98
C ALA A 41 -8.81 -3.87 0.32
N THR A 42 -7.79 -3.02 0.27
CA THR A 42 -7.29 -2.37 1.50
C THR A 42 -7.31 -0.87 1.45
N VAL A 43 -7.54 -0.26 2.61
CA VAL A 43 -7.57 1.20 2.76
C VAL A 43 -6.16 1.72 3.00
N ASN A 44 -5.72 2.63 2.13
CA ASN A 44 -4.40 3.27 2.19
C ASN A 44 -4.52 4.79 2.40
N PRO A 45 -3.47 5.46 2.92
CA PRO A 45 -3.44 6.93 3.02
C PRO A 45 -3.71 7.64 1.67
N VAL A 46 -3.26 7.06 0.55
CA VAL A 46 -3.55 7.60 -0.78
C VAL A 46 -5.05 7.57 -1.10
N ASP A 47 -5.81 6.59 -0.61
CA ASP A 47 -7.26 6.53 -0.78
C ASP A 47 -7.95 7.67 -0.02
N LEU A 48 -7.47 7.97 1.19
CA LEU A 48 -7.95 9.11 1.98
C LEU A 48 -7.68 10.42 1.24
N SER A 49 -6.50 10.57 0.62
CA SER A 49 -6.16 11.75 -0.19
C SER A 49 -7.06 11.88 -1.43
N THR A 50 -7.41 10.78 -2.11
CA THR A 50 -8.36 10.77 -3.24
C THR A 50 -9.74 11.23 -2.79
N VAL A 51 -10.28 10.58 -1.75
CA VAL A 51 -11.62 10.87 -1.20
C VAL A 51 -11.70 12.27 -0.60
N GLY A 52 -10.60 12.76 -0.03
CA GLY A 52 -10.46 14.12 0.52
C GLY A 52 -10.26 15.21 -0.54
N GLY A 53 -10.05 14.84 -1.82
CA GLY A 53 -10.01 15.80 -2.93
C GLY A 53 -8.62 16.35 -3.28
N LEU A 54 -7.55 15.89 -2.62
CA LEU A 54 -6.19 16.37 -2.90
C LEU A 54 -5.83 16.24 -4.39
N PHE A 55 -6.09 15.07 -4.98
CA PHE A 55 -5.73 14.81 -6.37
C PHE A 55 -6.65 15.50 -7.39
N HIS A 56 -7.86 15.91 -6.99
CA HIS A 56 -8.72 16.78 -7.81
C HIS A 56 -8.14 18.21 -7.84
N GLN A 57 -7.72 18.73 -6.68
CA GLN A 57 -7.11 20.05 -6.56
C GLN A 57 -5.79 20.16 -7.33
N LEU A 58 -5.03 19.06 -7.41
CA LEU A 58 -3.79 18.98 -8.18
C LEU A 58 -4.02 18.77 -9.69
N GLY A 59 -5.26 18.65 -10.16
CA GLY A 59 -5.56 18.39 -11.57
C GLY A 59 -5.09 17.02 -12.05
N LEU A 60 -5.11 16.01 -11.18
CA LEU A 60 -4.77 14.62 -11.51
C LEU A 60 -6.00 13.73 -11.71
N ILE A 61 -7.20 14.26 -11.45
CA ILE A 61 -8.50 13.59 -11.65
C ILE A 61 -9.40 14.54 -12.43
N HIS A 62 -9.93 14.07 -13.56
CA HIS A 62 -10.81 14.80 -14.47
C HIS A 62 -12.10 14.05 -14.80
N GLN A 63 -12.34 12.89 -14.17
CA GLN A 63 -13.57 12.13 -14.36
C GLN A 63 -14.82 13.01 -14.24
N PRO A 64 -15.74 12.96 -15.23
CA PRO A 64 -16.89 13.85 -15.26
C PRO A 64 -18.00 13.46 -14.27
N ASP A 65 -18.15 12.17 -13.99
CA ASP A 65 -19.30 11.64 -13.23
C ASP A 65 -18.92 11.16 -11.82
N HIS A 66 -17.83 10.39 -11.71
CA HIS A 66 -17.31 9.84 -10.47
C HIS A 66 -15.89 9.31 -10.66
N VAL A 67 -15.16 9.16 -9.56
CA VAL A 67 -13.87 8.47 -9.51
C VAL A 67 -13.95 7.19 -8.67
N GLY A 68 -13.35 6.13 -9.17
CA GLY A 68 -13.20 4.85 -8.46
C GLY A 68 -12.03 4.85 -7.47
N ILE A 69 -12.28 4.37 -6.25
CA ILE A 69 -11.32 4.44 -5.12
C ILE A 69 -10.74 3.07 -4.75
N GLY A 70 -9.58 3.05 -4.08
CA GLY A 70 -8.87 1.83 -3.68
C GLY A 70 -7.74 1.42 -4.61
N TRP A 71 -6.53 1.19 -4.09
CA TRP A 71 -5.37 0.77 -4.91
C TRP A 71 -5.15 -0.73 -4.91
N ASP A 72 -5.18 -1.36 -3.74
CA ASP A 72 -4.81 -2.77 -3.58
C ASP A 72 -6.04 -3.67 -3.63
N PHE A 73 -5.94 -4.79 -4.35
CA PHE A 73 -6.93 -5.86 -4.30
C PHE A 73 -6.27 -7.24 -4.26
N ALA A 74 -7.01 -8.21 -3.72
CA ALA A 74 -6.81 -9.62 -3.94
C ALA A 74 -8.15 -10.29 -4.21
N GLY A 75 -8.16 -11.30 -5.07
CA GLY A 75 -9.37 -11.95 -5.55
C GLY A 75 -9.08 -13.21 -6.34
N THR A 76 -10.08 -13.65 -7.10
CA THR A 76 -9.99 -14.84 -7.94
C THR A 76 -10.33 -14.47 -9.38
N VAL A 77 -9.55 -14.96 -10.35
CA VAL A 77 -9.87 -14.78 -11.77
C VAL A 77 -11.21 -15.43 -12.07
N ALA A 78 -12.20 -14.63 -12.46
CA ALA A 78 -13.56 -15.05 -12.76
C ALA A 78 -13.79 -15.25 -14.28
N ALA A 79 -13.04 -14.54 -15.13
CA ALA A 79 -13.02 -14.73 -16.57
C ALA A 79 -11.71 -14.17 -17.16
N GLY A 80 -11.26 -14.74 -18.28
CA GLY A 80 -10.16 -14.22 -19.10
C GLY A 80 -10.65 -13.85 -20.49
N GLY A 81 -10.10 -12.77 -21.06
CA GLY A 81 -10.34 -12.40 -22.45
C GLY A 81 -9.39 -13.11 -23.41
N ALA A 82 -9.46 -12.73 -24.70
CA ALA A 82 -8.61 -13.34 -25.72
C ALA A 82 -7.12 -13.13 -25.43
N GLY A 83 -6.30 -14.18 -25.65
CA GLY A 83 -4.84 -14.13 -25.46
C GLY A 83 -4.39 -14.17 -24.00
N VAL A 84 -5.28 -14.49 -23.06
CA VAL A 84 -4.93 -14.67 -21.64
C VAL A 84 -4.85 -16.14 -21.30
N ASP A 85 -3.66 -16.59 -20.88
CA ASP A 85 -3.42 -17.97 -20.43
C ASP A 85 -3.64 -18.17 -18.92
N LEU A 86 -3.91 -17.09 -18.17
CA LEU A 86 -4.16 -17.13 -16.74
C LEU A 86 -5.49 -17.84 -16.44
N PRO A 87 -5.48 -19.01 -15.75
CA PRO A 87 -6.70 -19.81 -15.58
C PRO A 87 -7.76 -19.13 -14.72
N VAL A 88 -9.03 -19.34 -15.07
CA VAL A 88 -10.17 -19.06 -14.17
C VAL A 88 -10.02 -19.88 -12.90
N GLY A 89 -10.30 -19.25 -11.74
CA GLY A 89 -10.07 -19.85 -10.42
C GLY A 89 -8.70 -19.52 -9.82
N THR A 90 -7.78 -18.91 -10.58
CA THR A 90 -6.48 -18.49 -10.05
C THR A 90 -6.66 -17.37 -9.02
N ARG A 91 -6.08 -17.54 -7.83
CA ARG A 91 -6.00 -16.48 -6.82
C ARG A 91 -4.94 -15.46 -7.23
N VAL A 92 -5.29 -14.19 -7.20
CA VAL A 92 -4.43 -13.11 -7.65
C VAL A 92 -4.52 -11.89 -6.75
N ALA A 93 -3.46 -11.10 -6.72
CA ALA A 93 -3.43 -9.78 -6.12
C ALA A 93 -2.84 -8.77 -7.10
N GLY A 94 -3.20 -7.51 -6.95
CA GLY A 94 -2.77 -6.44 -7.84
C GLY A 94 -2.83 -5.07 -7.19
N VAL A 95 -2.17 -4.12 -7.82
CA VAL A 95 -2.18 -2.70 -7.46
C VAL A 95 -2.66 -1.93 -8.68
N LEU A 96 -3.81 -1.28 -8.55
CA LEU A 96 -4.33 -0.43 -9.60
C LEU A 96 -3.57 0.89 -9.64
N THR A 97 -3.27 1.37 -10.84
CA THR A 97 -2.46 2.57 -11.05
C THR A 97 -3.30 3.72 -11.58
N GLY A 98 -2.85 4.95 -11.34
CA GLY A 98 -3.53 6.15 -11.83
C GLY A 98 -4.70 6.57 -10.95
N PHE A 99 -4.87 7.88 -10.82
CA PHE A 99 -5.95 8.48 -10.03
C PHE A 99 -7.24 8.64 -10.83
N ASP A 100 -7.14 8.90 -12.14
CA ASP A 100 -8.24 9.26 -13.02
C ASP A 100 -8.88 8.03 -13.66
N ARG A 101 -9.81 7.38 -12.95
CA ARG A 101 -10.41 6.10 -13.35
C ARG A 101 -11.85 5.95 -12.87
N ASP A 102 -12.66 5.22 -13.63
CA ASP A 102 -14.06 4.97 -13.31
C ASP A 102 -14.19 4.06 -12.09
N LEU A 103 -13.36 2.99 -12.03
CA LEU A 103 -13.39 1.99 -10.96
C LEU A 103 -12.01 1.82 -10.32
N GLY A 104 -12.02 1.68 -9.00
CA GLY A 104 -10.86 1.33 -8.19
C GLY A 104 -11.06 -0.02 -7.51
N ALA A 105 -10.14 -0.37 -6.61
CA ALA A 105 -10.12 -1.68 -5.96
C ALA A 105 -11.32 -1.96 -5.07
N TYR A 106 -12.04 -0.92 -4.65
CA TYR A 106 -13.24 -1.04 -3.82
C TYR A 106 -14.45 -1.43 -4.67
N ALA A 107 -14.40 -2.61 -5.24
CA ALA A 107 -15.42 -3.16 -6.11
C ALA A 107 -15.54 -4.67 -5.90
N GLU A 108 -16.73 -5.23 -6.14
CA GLU A 108 -16.94 -6.68 -6.17
C GLU A 108 -16.28 -7.36 -7.38
N GLN A 109 -16.10 -6.62 -8.47
CA GLN A 109 -15.49 -7.10 -9.71
C GLN A 109 -14.55 -6.03 -10.27
N LEU A 110 -13.43 -6.45 -10.85
CA LEU A 110 -12.50 -5.58 -11.57
C LEU A 110 -12.11 -6.21 -12.89
N VAL A 111 -12.06 -5.42 -13.96
CA VAL A 111 -11.40 -5.81 -15.21
C VAL A 111 -10.03 -5.12 -15.24
N VAL A 112 -8.97 -5.91 -15.38
CA VAL A 112 -7.59 -5.43 -15.36
C VAL A 112 -6.76 -6.17 -16.40
N PRO A 113 -5.65 -5.59 -16.90
CA PRO A 113 -4.69 -6.33 -17.70
C PRO A 113 -4.19 -7.57 -16.96
N ALA A 114 -4.10 -8.72 -17.65
CA ALA A 114 -3.59 -9.96 -17.06
C ALA A 114 -2.14 -9.82 -16.56
N ALA A 115 -1.35 -8.93 -17.17
CA ALA A 115 0.01 -8.61 -16.76
C ALA A 115 0.10 -7.74 -15.49
N ALA A 116 -1.02 -7.17 -15.03
CA ALA A 116 -1.09 -6.32 -13.84
C ALA A 116 -1.45 -7.08 -12.56
N VAL A 117 -1.54 -8.42 -12.63
CA VAL A 117 -1.88 -9.27 -11.49
C VAL A 117 -0.80 -10.31 -11.21
N ALA A 118 -0.47 -10.48 -9.94
CA ALA A 118 0.44 -11.49 -9.45
C ALA A 118 -0.34 -12.67 -8.86
N PRO A 119 0.06 -13.92 -9.11
CA PRO A 119 -0.51 -15.08 -8.43
C PRO A 119 -0.32 -14.98 -6.91
N VAL A 120 -1.34 -15.36 -6.15
CA VAL A 120 -1.27 -15.45 -4.69
C VAL A 120 -0.94 -16.89 -4.30
N PRO A 121 0.14 -17.13 -3.53
CA PRO A 121 0.53 -18.46 -3.09
C PRO A 121 -0.56 -19.13 -2.26
N ASP A 122 -0.64 -20.46 -2.33
CA ASP A 122 -1.78 -21.16 -1.76
C ASP A 122 -1.91 -21.00 -0.24
N ALA A 123 -0.77 -20.86 0.43
CA ALA A 123 -0.62 -20.68 1.87
C ALA A 123 -1.01 -19.28 2.37
N LEU A 124 -1.28 -18.32 1.47
CA LEU A 124 -1.67 -16.96 1.82
C LEU A 124 -3.16 -16.73 1.50
N ASP A 125 -3.94 -16.36 2.51
CA ASP A 125 -5.33 -15.99 2.30
C ASP A 125 -5.46 -14.63 1.59
N LEU A 126 -6.59 -14.42 0.90
CA LEU A 126 -6.80 -13.22 0.07
C LEU A 126 -6.86 -11.92 0.89
N PRO A 127 -7.54 -11.84 2.06
CA PRO A 127 -7.46 -10.66 2.92
C PRO A 127 -6.04 -10.25 3.29
N THR A 128 -5.19 -11.21 3.65
CA THR A 128 -3.79 -10.98 3.99
C THR A 128 -2.98 -10.61 2.75
N ALA A 129 -3.18 -11.29 1.62
CA ALA A 129 -2.52 -10.97 0.34
C ALA A 129 -2.79 -9.53 -0.12
N ALA A 130 -4.03 -9.04 0.04
CA ALA A 130 -4.40 -7.67 -0.29
C ALA A 130 -3.63 -6.62 0.55
N THR A 131 -3.03 -7.02 1.68
CA THR A 131 -2.23 -6.12 2.51
C THR A 131 -0.80 -5.88 2.01
N VAL A 132 -0.34 -6.68 1.04
CA VAL A 132 1.01 -6.59 0.49
C VAL A 132 1.08 -5.40 -0.47
N GLY A 133 0.45 -5.51 -1.64
CA GLY A 133 0.18 -4.43 -2.60
C GLY A 133 1.17 -3.24 -2.63
N ILE A 134 0.63 -2.03 -2.60
CA ILE A 134 1.37 -0.77 -2.71
C ILE A 134 2.36 -0.56 -1.55
N ASN A 135 2.05 -1.05 -0.34
CA ASN A 135 2.92 -0.85 0.83
C ASN A 135 4.15 -1.77 0.81
N GLY A 136 3.99 -3.00 0.31
CA GLY A 136 5.11 -3.92 0.06
C GLY A 136 6.01 -3.40 -1.04
N LEU A 137 5.42 -2.91 -2.14
CA LEU A 137 6.17 -2.29 -3.23
C LEU A 137 6.93 -1.04 -2.75
N ALA A 138 6.28 -0.17 -1.95
CA ALA A 138 6.93 0.99 -1.35
C ALA A 138 8.13 0.59 -0.48
N ALA A 139 7.95 -0.39 0.41
CA ALA A 139 9.01 -0.89 1.26
C ALA A 139 10.18 -1.48 0.45
N SER A 140 9.89 -2.25 -0.59
CA SER A 140 10.92 -2.82 -1.46
C SER A 140 11.68 -1.78 -2.26
N GLN A 141 10.99 -0.73 -2.75
CA GLN A 141 11.61 0.36 -3.50
C GLN A 141 12.43 1.28 -2.57
N LEU A 142 11.98 1.50 -1.33
CA LEU A 142 12.80 2.15 -0.30
C LEU A 142 14.07 1.36 -0.02
N ALA A 143 13.97 0.03 0.12
CA ALA A 143 15.12 -0.82 0.35
C ALA A 143 16.10 -0.82 -0.83
N GLU A 144 15.60 -0.72 -2.07
CA GLU A 144 16.43 -0.56 -3.26
C GLU A 144 17.18 0.78 -3.28
N LEU A 145 16.48 1.89 -3.03
CA LEU A 145 17.11 3.22 -2.96
C LEU A 145 18.11 3.34 -1.81
N LEU A 146 17.85 2.66 -0.70
CA LEU A 146 18.73 2.62 0.45
C LEU A 146 20.08 1.96 0.12
N GLY A 147 20.08 0.97 -0.79
CA GLY A 147 21.26 0.19 -1.14
C GLY A 147 21.77 -0.70 0.01
N ASP A 148 22.97 -1.24 -0.17
CA ASP A 148 23.62 -2.12 0.81
C ASP A 148 24.55 -1.33 1.74
N GLY A 149 24.61 -1.69 3.02
CA GLY A 149 25.65 -1.16 3.89
C GLY A 149 25.44 -1.45 5.38
N PRO A 150 26.51 -1.65 6.16
CA PRO A 150 26.41 -1.85 7.61
C PRO A 150 26.21 -0.54 8.39
N GLY A 151 25.48 0.43 7.82
CA GLY A 151 25.17 1.72 8.43
C GLY A 151 24.02 1.65 9.44
N ARG A 152 23.82 2.73 10.21
CA ARG A 152 22.69 2.89 11.12
C ARG A 152 21.50 3.46 10.37
N LEU A 153 20.43 2.66 10.28
CA LEU A 153 19.15 3.06 9.69
C LEU A 153 18.12 3.30 10.78
N LEU A 154 17.46 4.45 10.75
CA LEU A 154 16.21 4.65 11.49
C LEU A 154 15.02 4.48 10.54
N ILE A 155 14.03 3.69 10.94
CA ILE A 155 12.74 3.61 10.24
C ILE A 155 11.67 4.28 11.10
N THR A 156 11.07 5.36 10.62
CA THR A 156 9.93 6.00 11.31
C THR A 156 8.66 5.21 11.05
N GLY A 157 7.74 5.18 12.02
CA GLY A 157 6.51 4.38 11.88
C GLY A 157 6.83 2.90 11.63
N ALA A 158 7.88 2.37 12.25
CA ALA A 158 8.37 1.02 11.99
C ALA A 158 7.34 -0.08 12.33
N ALA A 159 6.39 0.23 13.21
CA ALA A 159 5.26 -0.63 13.51
C ALA A 159 4.03 -0.40 12.60
N GLY A 160 4.11 0.53 11.65
CA GLY A 160 3.14 0.71 10.58
C GLY A 160 3.39 -0.24 9.40
N THR A 161 2.60 -0.15 8.34
CA THR A 161 2.62 -1.14 7.25
C THR A 161 3.93 -1.10 6.44
N VAL A 162 4.28 0.06 5.87
CA VAL A 162 5.50 0.21 5.07
C VAL A 162 6.75 -0.02 5.93
N GLY A 163 6.79 0.60 7.11
CA GLY A 163 7.93 0.46 8.04
C GLY A 163 8.16 -1.00 8.45
N ALA A 164 7.11 -1.74 8.81
CA ALA A 164 7.26 -3.13 9.23
C ALA A 164 7.74 -4.05 8.10
N TYR A 165 7.35 -3.78 6.85
CA TYR A 165 7.86 -4.51 5.69
C TYR A 165 9.30 -4.11 5.36
N LEU A 166 9.68 -2.86 5.57
CA LEU A 166 11.03 -2.38 5.30
C LEU A 166 12.05 -2.95 6.30
N VAL A 167 11.68 -3.19 7.57
CA VAL A 167 12.59 -3.73 8.59
C VAL A 167 13.33 -4.99 8.10
N PRO A 168 12.67 -6.10 7.73
CA PRO A 168 13.38 -7.29 7.26
C PRO A 168 14.13 -7.03 5.95
N LEU A 169 13.56 -6.26 5.02
CA LEU A 169 14.20 -5.97 3.72
C LEU A 169 15.49 -5.16 3.85
N ALA A 170 15.57 -4.24 4.82
CA ALA A 170 16.76 -3.46 5.11
C ALA A 170 17.81 -4.30 5.85
N ARG A 171 17.38 -5.19 6.77
CA ARG A 171 18.28 -6.11 7.46
C ARG A 171 18.95 -7.08 6.51
N ASP A 172 18.23 -7.59 5.52
CA ASP A 172 18.79 -8.45 4.46
C ASP A 172 19.89 -7.74 3.64
N ARG A 173 19.89 -6.40 3.65
CA ARG A 173 20.92 -5.52 3.04
C ARG A 173 21.99 -5.06 4.04
N ALA A 174 22.11 -5.77 5.16
CA ALA A 174 23.08 -5.56 6.24
C ALA A 174 22.92 -4.28 7.08
N TRP A 175 21.80 -3.54 6.98
CA TRP A 175 21.58 -2.36 7.79
C TRP A 175 21.37 -2.67 9.28
N GLN A 176 21.92 -1.82 10.14
CA GLN A 176 21.62 -1.81 11.57
C GLN A 176 20.33 -1.02 11.78
N VAL A 177 19.20 -1.73 11.82
CA VAL A 177 17.87 -1.13 11.85
C VAL A 177 17.43 -0.80 13.27
N THR A 178 17.14 0.48 13.51
CA THR A 178 16.39 0.96 14.67
C THR A 178 14.99 1.39 14.23
N GLY A 179 13.95 0.82 14.84
CA GLY A 179 12.56 1.22 14.60
C GLY A 179 12.11 2.30 15.57
N LEU A 180 11.64 3.43 15.03
CA LEU A 180 10.90 4.44 15.77
C LEU A 180 9.41 4.11 15.76
N ALA A 181 8.87 3.77 16.93
CA ALA A 181 7.46 3.45 17.12
C ALA A 181 7.00 3.77 18.55
N ARG A 182 5.78 3.36 18.92
CA ARG A 182 5.25 3.56 20.28
C ARG A 182 5.81 2.49 21.22
N ALA A 183 5.83 2.77 22.52
CA ALA A 183 6.33 1.83 23.54
C ALA A 183 5.70 0.43 23.47
N GLU A 184 4.40 0.37 23.18
CA GLU A 184 3.63 -0.87 22.99
C GLU A 184 4.13 -1.73 21.81
N ASP A 185 4.89 -1.16 20.87
CA ASP A 185 5.38 -1.85 19.68
C ASP A 185 6.76 -2.48 19.84
N GLU A 186 7.42 -2.28 20.99
CA GLU A 186 8.76 -2.82 21.20
C GLU A 186 8.83 -4.35 20.96
N PRO A 187 7.94 -5.19 21.54
CA PRO A 187 8.02 -6.63 21.33
C PRO A 187 7.92 -7.01 19.85
N PHE A 188 7.06 -6.34 19.10
CA PHE A 188 6.89 -6.56 17.67
C PHE A 188 8.16 -6.23 16.89
N LEU A 189 8.80 -5.09 17.16
CA LEU A 189 10.02 -4.69 16.44
C LEU A 189 11.23 -5.56 16.80
N ARG A 190 11.32 -6.00 18.05
CA ARG A 190 12.35 -6.95 18.49
C ARG A 190 12.19 -8.31 17.81
N ASP A 191 10.96 -8.79 17.62
CA ASP A 191 10.67 -10.03 16.90
C ASP A 191 11.08 -9.95 15.41
N LEU A 192 10.91 -8.78 14.78
CA LEU A 192 11.47 -8.50 13.45
C LEU A 192 13.00 -8.33 13.43
N GLY A 193 13.63 -8.39 14.62
CA GLY A 193 15.06 -8.21 14.87
C GLY A 193 15.60 -6.81 14.60
N ALA A 194 14.75 -5.79 14.73
CA ALA A 194 15.18 -4.40 14.80
C ALA A 194 15.45 -4.00 16.26
N GLU A 195 16.34 -3.01 16.44
CA GLU A 195 16.35 -2.22 17.67
C GLU A 195 15.09 -1.35 17.75
N PHE A 196 14.79 -0.83 18.94
CA PHE A 196 13.60 -0.05 19.21
C PHE A 196 13.94 1.26 19.92
N THR A 197 13.23 2.33 19.56
CA THR A 197 13.24 3.59 20.31
C THR A 197 11.92 4.34 20.19
N THR A 198 11.57 5.08 21.25
CA THR A 198 10.51 6.10 21.23
C THR A 198 11.06 7.52 21.04
N ALA A 199 12.36 7.70 21.24
CA ALA A 199 13.04 8.99 21.24
C ALA A 199 14.47 8.82 20.68
N PRO A 200 14.62 8.84 19.34
CA PRO A 200 15.92 8.69 18.70
C PRO A 200 16.78 9.94 18.92
N ALA A 201 18.07 9.72 19.19
CA ALA A 201 19.07 10.79 19.12
C ALA A 201 19.59 10.93 17.68
N PRO A 202 20.00 12.13 17.23
CA PRO A 202 20.59 12.31 15.90
C PRO A 202 21.85 11.48 15.65
N GLY A 203 22.21 11.32 14.38
CA GLY A 203 23.44 10.67 13.94
C GLY A 203 23.25 9.35 13.19
N PHE A 204 22.07 9.13 12.61
CA PHE A 204 21.82 7.99 11.71
C PHE A 204 22.45 8.25 10.33
N ASP A 205 22.95 7.18 9.69
CA ASP A 205 23.46 7.25 8.33
C ASP A 205 22.31 7.45 7.33
N ALA A 206 21.17 6.82 7.60
CA ALA A 206 19.96 6.97 6.83
C ALA A 206 18.70 7.00 7.72
N VAL A 207 17.68 7.71 7.26
CA VAL A 207 16.32 7.64 7.81
C VAL A 207 15.34 7.29 6.69
N ALA A 208 14.59 6.21 6.88
CA ALA A 208 13.43 5.88 6.07
C ALA A 208 12.16 6.37 6.78
N ASP A 209 11.56 7.43 6.27
CA ASP A 209 10.44 8.13 6.90
C ASP A 209 9.08 7.59 6.45
N ALA A 210 8.73 6.38 6.89
CA ALA A 210 7.44 5.75 6.58
C ALA A 210 6.26 6.36 7.35
N ALA A 211 6.51 7.19 8.37
CA ALA A 211 5.49 7.96 9.09
C ALA A 211 5.26 9.38 8.50
N ALA A 212 6.01 9.77 7.46
CA ALA A 212 5.93 11.08 6.82
C ALA A 212 6.10 12.25 7.82
N LEU A 213 7.05 12.14 8.74
CA LEU A 213 7.41 13.20 9.68
C LEU A 213 8.11 14.39 8.99
N GLY A 214 8.82 14.19 7.89
CA GLY A 214 9.51 15.23 7.14
C GLY A 214 10.73 15.78 7.86
N GLY A 215 10.77 17.11 8.08
CA GLY A 215 11.91 17.81 8.71
C GLY A 215 12.39 17.19 10.04
N PRO A 216 11.49 16.87 10.99
CA PRO A 216 11.82 16.12 12.20
C PRO A 216 12.58 14.80 11.96
N ALA A 217 12.23 14.04 10.91
CA ALA A 217 12.96 12.82 10.55
C ALA A 217 14.32 13.16 9.92
N LEU A 218 14.38 14.18 9.07
CA LEU A 218 15.63 14.66 8.46
C LEU A 218 16.65 15.11 9.52
N ALA A 219 16.20 15.77 10.59
CA ALA A 219 17.04 16.25 11.69
C ALA A 219 17.78 15.13 12.46
N LEU A 220 17.37 13.88 12.29
CA LEU A 220 17.99 12.71 12.94
C LEU A 220 19.16 12.14 12.14
N ILE A 221 19.34 12.57 10.90
CA ILE A 221 20.39 12.10 9.98
C ILE A 221 21.66 12.89 10.26
N ARG A 222 22.83 12.23 10.21
CA ARG A 222 24.13 12.92 10.21
C ARG A 222 24.33 13.72 8.91
N ASP A 223 25.28 14.64 8.93
CA ASP A 223 25.66 15.37 7.73
C ASP A 223 26.18 14.41 6.65
N GLY A 224 25.78 14.65 5.39
CA GLY A 224 26.09 13.77 4.26
C GLY A 224 25.34 12.43 4.24
N GLY A 225 24.32 12.24 5.09
CA GLY A 225 23.51 11.02 5.12
C GLY A 225 22.34 11.03 4.12
N THR A 226 21.39 10.11 4.30
CA THR A 226 20.28 9.91 3.36
C THR A 226 18.91 9.96 4.05
N TYR A 227 17.99 10.75 3.49
CA TYR A 227 16.58 10.74 3.80
C TYR A 227 15.81 10.03 2.68
N LEU A 228 14.97 9.06 3.04
CA LEU A 228 14.05 8.40 2.12
C LEU A 228 12.61 8.52 2.63
N GLY A 229 11.76 9.25 1.92
CA GLY A 229 10.33 9.39 2.25
C GLY A 229 9.42 8.53 1.37
N VAL A 230 8.12 8.58 1.65
CA VAL A 230 7.08 7.98 0.79
C VAL A 230 5.98 8.99 0.46
N ARG A 231 5.49 8.94 -0.78
CA ARG A 231 4.28 9.70 -1.18
C ARG A 231 3.04 9.13 -0.46
N PRO A 232 2.03 9.96 -0.13
CA PRO A 232 1.86 11.37 -0.50
C PRO A 232 2.60 12.37 0.42
N GLY A 233 3.47 11.91 1.33
CA GLY A 233 4.31 12.79 2.13
C GLY A 233 5.18 13.71 1.26
N MET A 234 5.40 14.93 1.74
CA MET A 234 6.25 15.90 1.05
C MET A 234 7.71 15.68 1.42
N ALA A 235 8.60 15.80 0.44
CA ALA A 235 10.03 15.83 0.70
C ALA A 235 10.37 17.05 1.59
N PRO A 236 11.13 16.89 2.67
CA PRO A 236 11.70 18.02 3.38
C PRO A 236 12.73 18.75 2.49
N ALA A 237 13.02 20.01 2.81
CA ALA A 237 14.09 20.73 2.13
C ALA A 237 15.44 20.08 2.44
N ALA A 238 16.28 19.89 1.42
CA ALA A 238 17.62 19.35 1.60
C ALA A 238 18.50 20.36 2.37
N GLU A 239 19.26 19.86 3.34
CA GLU A 239 20.21 20.60 4.16
C GLU A 239 21.36 19.69 4.59
N ARG A 240 22.46 20.25 5.11
CA ARG A 240 23.57 19.48 5.72
C ARG A 240 24.15 18.38 4.81
N ASP A 241 24.19 18.65 3.51
CA ASP A 241 24.60 17.71 2.45
C ASP A 241 23.83 16.37 2.44
N ILE A 242 22.62 16.35 3.02
CA ILE A 242 21.76 15.16 3.05
C ILE A 242 21.14 14.94 1.68
N THR A 243 21.24 13.71 1.19
CA THR A 243 20.52 13.25 0.00
C THR A 243 19.07 13.01 0.37
N VAL A 244 18.13 13.63 -0.34
CA VAL A 244 16.69 13.49 -0.11
C VAL A 244 16.03 12.84 -1.32
N ASP A 245 15.42 11.68 -1.11
CA ASP A 245 14.57 11.01 -2.10
C ASP A 245 13.20 10.67 -1.49
N VAL A 246 12.17 10.59 -2.33
CA VAL A 246 10.82 10.21 -1.92
C VAL A 246 10.26 9.21 -2.92
N VAL A 247 9.93 8.03 -2.42
CA VAL A 247 9.32 6.97 -3.22
C VAL A 247 7.91 7.37 -3.62
N GLU A 248 7.73 7.58 -4.92
CA GLU A 248 6.44 7.43 -5.59
C GLU A 248 6.34 5.99 -6.07
N THR A 249 5.56 5.18 -5.35
CA THR A 249 5.50 3.74 -5.58
C THR A 249 5.08 3.42 -7.00
N ARG A 250 5.97 2.73 -7.73
CA ARG A 250 5.67 2.23 -9.06
C ARG A 250 5.08 0.82 -9.00
N PRO A 251 4.09 0.51 -9.86
CA PRO A 251 3.61 -0.87 -10.01
C PRO A 251 4.72 -1.77 -10.54
N ASP A 252 4.88 -2.94 -9.95
CA ASP A 252 5.79 -3.98 -10.42
C ASP A 252 5.19 -5.34 -10.07
N THR A 253 4.59 -6.00 -11.06
CA THR A 253 3.91 -7.29 -10.86
C THR A 253 4.87 -8.40 -10.45
N ALA A 254 6.08 -8.42 -11.00
CA ALA A 254 7.07 -9.46 -10.70
C ALA A 254 7.52 -9.32 -9.25
N ARG A 255 7.86 -8.09 -8.83
CA ARG A 255 8.20 -7.80 -7.44
C ARG A 255 7.03 -8.02 -6.49
N LEU A 256 5.80 -7.74 -6.90
CA LEU A 256 4.62 -8.06 -6.10
C LEU A 256 4.51 -9.57 -5.85
N ALA A 257 4.77 -10.41 -6.85
CA ALA A 257 4.78 -11.86 -6.69
C ALA A 257 5.84 -12.32 -5.66
N GLU A 258 7.06 -11.78 -5.75
CA GLU A 258 8.13 -12.06 -4.78
C GLU A 258 7.75 -11.66 -3.34
N LEU A 259 7.07 -10.52 -3.19
CA LEU A 259 6.61 -10.04 -1.88
C LEU A 259 5.45 -10.89 -1.34
N LEU A 260 4.53 -11.35 -2.19
CA LEU A 260 3.47 -12.29 -1.79
C LEU A 260 4.07 -13.63 -1.32
N ASP A 261 5.09 -14.12 -2.02
CA ASP A 261 5.85 -15.31 -1.61
C ASP A 261 6.58 -15.09 -0.27
N ALA A 262 7.19 -13.93 -0.08
CA ALA A 262 7.84 -13.57 1.19
C ALA A 262 6.81 -13.49 2.35
N ALA A 263 5.62 -12.94 2.09
CA ALA A 263 4.53 -12.93 3.06
C ALA A 263 4.04 -14.34 3.39
N ALA A 264 3.87 -15.21 2.39
CA ALA A 264 3.47 -16.61 2.60
C ALA A 264 4.48 -17.40 3.46
N ARG A 265 5.78 -17.05 3.38
CA ARG A 265 6.83 -17.62 4.23
C ARG A 265 6.96 -16.96 5.61
N GLY A 266 6.16 -15.93 5.91
CA GLY A 266 6.23 -15.17 7.16
C GLY A 266 7.41 -14.21 7.26
N VAL A 267 8.12 -13.93 6.16
CA VAL A 267 9.23 -12.95 6.14
C VAL A 267 8.69 -11.53 6.20
N LEU A 268 7.62 -11.23 5.44
CA LEU A 268 6.91 -9.97 5.57
C LEU A 268 5.83 -10.09 6.65
N PRO A 269 5.85 -9.25 7.70
CA PRO A 269 4.91 -9.32 8.81
C PRO A 269 3.54 -8.71 8.45
N THR A 270 2.83 -9.34 7.52
CA THR A 270 1.49 -8.93 7.08
C THR A 270 0.52 -8.96 8.26
N ARG A 271 -0.24 -7.86 8.44
CA ARG A 271 -1.24 -7.75 9.52
C ARG A 271 -2.54 -7.18 8.96
N VAL A 272 -3.62 -7.94 9.15
CA VAL A 272 -4.99 -7.45 8.98
C VAL A 272 -5.45 -6.89 10.32
N HIS A 273 -5.82 -5.62 10.34
CA HIS A 273 -6.38 -4.98 11.53
C HIS A 273 -7.83 -5.42 11.74
N ALA A 274 -8.63 -5.32 10.67
CA ALA A 274 -10.02 -5.70 10.63
C ALA A 274 -10.42 -5.98 9.18
N VAL A 275 -11.33 -6.94 9.00
CA VAL A 275 -12.07 -7.14 7.75
C VAL A 275 -13.48 -6.60 7.97
N VAL A 276 -13.90 -5.64 7.15
CA VAL A 276 -15.21 -5.00 7.21
C VAL A 276 -15.88 -5.05 5.84
N PRO A 277 -17.21 -5.04 5.74
CA PRO A 277 -17.88 -5.07 4.45
C PRO A 277 -17.60 -3.81 3.62
N LEU A 278 -17.67 -3.91 2.30
CA LEU A 278 -17.46 -2.81 1.36
C LEU A 278 -18.40 -1.62 1.65
N SER A 279 -19.61 -1.89 2.14
CA SER A 279 -20.56 -0.86 2.60
C SER A 279 -20.08 -0.03 3.79
N GLU A 280 -19.06 -0.48 4.51
CA GLU A 280 -18.43 0.24 5.61
C GLU A 280 -17.16 1.00 5.20
N ALA A 281 -16.89 1.16 3.89
CA ALA A 281 -15.72 1.88 3.38
C ALA A 281 -15.54 3.28 4.03
N ALA A 282 -16.63 4.03 4.21
CA ALA A 282 -16.59 5.33 4.89
C ALA A 282 -16.12 5.22 6.36
N ALA A 283 -16.60 4.20 7.10
CA ALA A 283 -16.19 3.97 8.48
C ALA A 283 -14.71 3.56 8.56
N ALA A 284 -14.26 2.67 7.67
CA ALA A 284 -12.86 2.28 7.56
C ALA A 284 -11.95 3.47 7.25
N HIS A 285 -12.35 4.35 6.32
CA HIS A 285 -11.61 5.58 6.01
C HIS A 285 -11.48 6.51 7.24
N ARG A 286 -12.56 6.71 8.01
CA ARG A 286 -12.50 7.51 9.25
C ARG A 286 -11.55 6.89 10.28
N ALA A 287 -11.57 5.56 10.42
CA ALA A 287 -10.71 4.86 11.35
C ALA A 287 -9.23 4.93 10.95
N VAL A 288 -8.91 4.75 9.66
CA VAL A 288 -7.55 4.93 9.14
C VAL A 288 -7.07 6.37 9.33
N ALA A 289 -7.93 7.37 9.08
CA ALA A 289 -7.59 8.79 9.23
C ALA A 289 -7.26 9.16 10.69
N LYS A 290 -7.91 8.52 11.67
CA LYS A 290 -7.60 8.69 13.10
C LYS A 290 -6.21 8.15 13.46
N GLY A 291 -5.71 7.19 12.69
CA GLY A 291 -4.43 6.54 12.91
C GLY A 291 -4.39 5.67 14.17
N GLY A 292 -3.18 5.21 14.52
CA GLY A 292 -2.95 4.42 15.73
C GLY A 292 -3.34 2.94 15.66
N VAL A 293 -3.84 2.47 14.51
CA VAL A 293 -4.09 1.06 14.27
C VAL A 293 -2.82 0.32 13.84
N ARG A 294 -2.79 -0.99 14.05
CA ARG A 294 -1.73 -1.89 13.56
C ARG A 294 -2.31 -2.81 12.50
N GLY A 295 -1.60 -2.94 11.39
CA GLY A 295 -2.10 -3.63 10.21
C GLY A 295 -3.04 -2.77 9.36
N LYS A 296 -3.68 -3.40 8.37
CA LYS A 296 -4.56 -2.72 7.41
C LYS A 296 -6.03 -3.02 7.66
N TYR A 297 -6.89 -2.04 7.41
CA TYR A 297 -8.30 -2.30 7.18
C TYR A 297 -8.49 -2.94 5.81
N VAL A 298 -9.21 -4.06 5.79
CA VAL A 298 -9.57 -4.80 4.59
C VAL A 298 -11.07 -4.62 4.36
N LEU A 299 -11.44 -4.18 3.16
CA LEU A 299 -12.81 -4.15 2.67
C LEU A 299 -13.09 -5.47 1.94
N ALA A 300 -14.11 -6.20 2.38
CA ALA A 300 -14.61 -7.40 1.73
C ALA A 300 -15.97 -7.10 1.07
N PRO A 301 -16.22 -7.56 -0.16
CA PRO A 301 -17.48 -7.32 -0.85
C PRO A 301 -18.73 -7.87 -0.13
#